data_AF-A0A3D2MEH6-F1
#
_entry.id   AF-A0A3D2MEH6-F1
#
_cell.length_a   1.000
_cell.length_b   1.000
_cell.length_c   1.000
_cell.angle_alpha   90.00
_cell.angle_beta   90.00
_cell.angle_gamma   90.00
#
_symmetry.space_group_name_H-M   'P 1'
#
loop_
_entity.id
_entity.type
_entity.pdbx_description
1 polymer ?
#
loop_
_entity_poly.entity_id
_entity_poly.type
_entity_poly.pdbx_seq_one_letter_code
_entity_poly.pdbx_strand_id
1 'polypeptide(L)'
;MANYHLRDKELSFKAKGLLSYMLSLPEDWDYSLNGLASVSKEGIKAIKNIISELKEYGYLKINKIRKENGQYQYEYLIREIPEKIEPEYQKGYSVKGKSERGIQINTNKQNTKGQIDKEDKSKKSSFFNGLNSLTKALVKYGYTNEDDVELLNYNKLFNKLLEEYNYEDLIIITWYIVNHVVKRNFLDEESNVIENKFGYFKSSIYNNINKVINNKIEWDYDFGWFKDEFEI
;
A
#
# COMPACT_ATOMS: atom_id res chain seq x y z
N MET A 1 9.03 -34.23 -10.56
CA MET A 1 8.07 -33.13 -10.69
C MET A 1 7.40 -33.27 -12.04
N ALA A 2 6.07 -33.22 -12.09
CA ALA A 2 5.44 -32.85 -13.34
C ALA A 2 5.80 -31.38 -13.62
N ASN A 3 5.67 -30.94 -14.87
CA ASN A 3 5.92 -29.56 -15.26
C ASN A 3 4.70 -29.05 -16.05
N TYR A 4 3.51 -29.30 -15.50
CA TYR A 4 2.25 -29.07 -16.23
C TYR A 4 2.14 -27.60 -16.66
N HIS A 5 2.35 -26.68 -15.72
CA HIS A 5 2.34 -25.24 -15.95
C HIS A 5 3.34 -24.75 -16.99
N LEU A 6 4.50 -25.41 -17.16
CA LEU A 6 5.48 -25.02 -18.18
C LEU A 6 4.96 -25.24 -19.61
N ARG A 7 4.07 -26.22 -19.79
CA ARG A 7 3.47 -26.58 -21.07
C ARG A 7 2.16 -25.87 -21.36
N ASP A 8 1.56 -25.24 -20.36
CA ASP A 8 0.34 -24.46 -20.55
C ASP A 8 0.59 -23.29 -21.50
N LYS A 9 -0.20 -23.19 -22.57
CA LYS A 9 -0.07 -22.12 -23.57
C LYS A 9 -0.75 -20.83 -23.14
N GLU A 10 -1.66 -20.92 -22.16
CA GLU A 10 -2.40 -19.78 -21.63
C GLU A 10 -1.54 -18.92 -20.70
N LEU A 11 -0.45 -19.48 -20.15
CA LEU A 11 0.49 -18.75 -19.30
C LEU A 11 1.61 -18.09 -20.11
N SER A 12 1.88 -16.83 -19.78
CA SER A 12 3.06 -16.10 -20.18
C SER A 12 4.33 -16.75 -19.61
N PHE A 13 5.47 -16.57 -20.30
CA PHE A 13 6.76 -17.07 -19.80
C PHE A 13 7.13 -16.47 -18.43
N LYS A 14 6.70 -15.23 -18.16
CA LYS A 14 6.89 -14.60 -16.85
C LYS A 14 6.07 -15.31 -15.76
N ALA A 15 4.82 -15.67 -16.04
CA ALA A 15 3.98 -16.44 -15.12
C ALA A 15 4.51 -17.85 -14.88
N LYS A 16 4.96 -18.53 -15.94
CA LYS A 16 5.63 -19.84 -15.82
C LYS A 16 6.87 -19.78 -14.92
N GLY A 17 7.70 -18.76 -15.12
CA GLY A 17 8.89 -18.53 -14.31
C GLY A 17 8.55 -18.29 -12.84
N LEU A 18 7.62 -17.36 -12.56
CA LEU A 18 7.23 -17.04 -11.19
C LEU A 18 6.58 -18.24 -10.48
N LEU A 19 5.70 -18.98 -11.15
CA LEU A 19 5.05 -20.16 -10.58
C LEU A 19 6.08 -21.27 -10.27
N SER A 20 7.04 -21.50 -11.17
CA SER A 20 8.12 -22.47 -10.94
C SER A 20 8.96 -22.09 -9.73
N TYR A 21 9.24 -20.80 -9.56
CA TYR A 21 9.96 -20.28 -8.42
C TYR A 21 9.13 -20.41 -7.13
N MET A 22 7.86 -20.04 -7.14
CA MET A 22 6.98 -20.19 -5.97
C MET A 22 6.89 -21.64 -5.48
N LEU A 23 6.83 -22.60 -6.40
CA LEU A 23 6.79 -24.05 -6.10
C LEU A 23 8.12 -24.60 -5.56
N SER A 24 9.23 -23.88 -5.73
CA SER A 24 10.54 -24.29 -5.20
C SER A 24 10.85 -23.69 -3.83
N LEU A 25 10.05 -22.72 -3.38
CA LEU A 25 10.21 -22.05 -2.10
C LEU A 25 9.62 -22.88 -0.96
N PRO A 26 10.11 -22.70 0.28
CA PRO A 26 9.55 -23.36 1.46
C PRO A 26 8.22 -22.70 1.89
N GLU A 27 7.38 -23.42 2.64
CA GLU A 27 6.04 -22.96 3.04
C GLU A 27 6.03 -21.70 3.92
N ASP A 28 7.11 -21.44 4.64
CA ASP A 28 7.30 -20.28 5.52
C ASP A 28 7.90 -19.06 4.82
N TRP A 29 8.16 -19.17 3.51
CA TRP A 29 8.67 -18.05 2.71
C TRP A 29 7.69 -16.88 2.65
N ASP A 30 8.21 -15.66 2.46
CA ASP A 30 7.39 -14.46 2.22
C ASP A 30 6.88 -14.44 0.76
N TYR A 31 5.62 -14.86 0.57
CA TYR A 31 4.93 -14.90 -0.72
C TYR A 31 4.16 -13.61 -1.01
N SER A 32 4.33 -12.58 -0.19
CA SER A 32 3.77 -11.25 -0.44
C SER A 32 4.31 -10.65 -1.73
N LEU A 33 3.61 -9.62 -2.24
CA LEU A 33 4.10 -8.85 -3.39
C LEU A 33 5.49 -8.28 -3.15
N ASN A 34 5.79 -7.88 -1.91
CA ASN A 34 7.09 -7.31 -1.55
C ASN A 34 8.16 -8.40 -1.44
N GLY A 35 7.84 -9.53 -0.82
CA GLY A 35 8.74 -10.69 -0.71
C GLY A 35 9.17 -11.18 -2.09
N LEU A 36 8.21 -11.37 -3.00
CA LEU A 36 8.47 -11.81 -4.36
C LEU A 36 9.20 -10.77 -5.21
N ALA A 37 8.89 -9.48 -5.03
CA ALA A 37 9.61 -8.41 -5.73
C ALA A 37 11.05 -8.24 -5.22
N SER A 38 11.33 -8.53 -3.95
CA SER A 38 12.66 -8.37 -3.35
C SER A 38 13.71 -9.30 -3.96
N VAL A 39 13.28 -10.45 -4.49
CA VAL A 39 14.13 -11.48 -5.11
C VAL A 39 14.05 -11.47 -6.64
N SER A 40 13.35 -10.51 -7.24
CA SER A 40 13.16 -10.40 -8.67
C SER A 40 13.70 -9.08 -9.23
N LYS A 41 14.12 -9.09 -10.51
CA LYS A 41 14.41 -7.86 -11.26
C LYS A 41 13.14 -7.14 -11.71
N GLU A 42 12.00 -7.82 -11.63
CA GLU A 42 10.69 -7.26 -11.98
C GLU A 42 10.15 -6.38 -10.84
N GLY A 43 9.62 -5.21 -11.18
CA GLY A 43 9.01 -4.32 -10.19
C GLY A 43 7.69 -4.87 -9.63
N ILE A 44 7.26 -4.33 -8.48
CA ILE A 44 6.03 -4.75 -7.78
C ILE A 44 4.80 -4.77 -8.70
N LYS A 45 4.67 -3.79 -9.61
CA LYS A 45 3.56 -3.73 -10.58
C LYS A 45 3.57 -4.92 -11.56
N ALA A 46 4.74 -5.34 -12.03
CA ALA A 46 4.88 -6.48 -12.91
C ALA A 46 4.56 -7.79 -12.16
N ILE A 47 5.10 -7.98 -10.96
CA ILE A 47 4.77 -9.13 -10.09
C ILE A 47 3.27 -9.22 -9.81
N LYS A 48 2.62 -8.07 -9.51
CA LYS A 48 1.18 -8.01 -9.31
C LYS A 48 0.39 -8.48 -10.53
N ASN A 49 0.79 -8.07 -11.73
CA ASN A 49 0.15 -8.52 -12.97
C ASN A 49 0.31 -10.03 -13.19
N ILE A 50 1.52 -10.55 -12.95
CA ILE A 50 1.80 -11.99 -13.09
C ILE A 50 0.96 -12.81 -12.08
N ILE A 51 0.81 -12.33 -10.85
CA ILE A 51 -0.05 -12.99 -9.84
C ILE A 51 -1.52 -12.96 -10.25
N SER A 52 -2.01 -11.86 -10.85
CA SER A 52 -3.37 -11.81 -11.37
C SER A 52 -3.59 -12.85 -12.47
N GLU A 53 -2.63 -13.01 -13.39
CA GLU A 53 -2.64 -14.03 -14.43
C GLU A 53 -2.70 -15.45 -13.84
N LEU A 54 -1.84 -15.76 -12.85
CA LEU A 54 -1.84 -17.07 -12.18
C LEU A 54 -3.17 -17.37 -11.46
N LYS A 55 -3.84 -16.35 -10.91
CA LYS A 55 -5.17 -16.49 -10.30
C LYS A 55 -6.25 -16.76 -11.34
N GLU A 56 -6.22 -16.02 -12.44
CA GLU A 56 -7.19 -16.12 -13.53
C GLU A 56 -7.21 -17.54 -14.13
N TYR A 57 -6.02 -18.10 -14.33
CA TYR A 57 -5.84 -19.45 -14.84
C TYR A 57 -5.90 -20.53 -13.76
N GLY A 58 -6.09 -20.19 -12.49
CA GLY A 58 -6.37 -21.15 -11.41
C GLY A 58 -5.14 -21.85 -10.83
N TYR A 59 -3.94 -21.34 -11.10
CA TYR A 59 -2.68 -21.84 -10.53
C TYR A 59 -2.39 -21.27 -9.14
N LEU A 60 -3.00 -20.14 -8.80
CA LEU A 60 -2.83 -19.48 -7.52
C LEU A 60 -4.18 -19.07 -6.92
N LYS A 61 -4.38 -19.37 -5.64
CA LYS A 61 -5.51 -18.88 -4.86
C LYS A 61 -5.00 -18.20 -3.59
N ILE A 62 -5.54 -17.03 -3.27
CA ILE A 62 -5.16 -16.29 -2.07
C ILE A 62 -6.40 -16.14 -1.19
N ASN A 63 -6.40 -16.76 -0.03
CA ASN A 63 -7.45 -16.60 0.97
C ASN A 63 -7.09 -15.43 1.89
N LYS A 64 -8.02 -14.49 2.06
CA LYS A 64 -7.88 -13.38 3.01
C LYS A 64 -8.66 -13.72 4.28
N ILE A 65 -7.94 -13.93 5.37
CA ILE A 65 -8.50 -14.31 6.68
C ILE A 65 -8.39 -13.10 7.60
N ARG A 66 -9.50 -12.69 8.21
CA ARG A 66 -9.49 -11.64 9.23
C ARG A 66 -9.27 -12.27 10.59
N LYS A 67 -8.23 -11.83 11.30
CA LYS A 67 -7.95 -12.25 12.68
C LYS A 67 -8.78 -11.45 13.67
N GLU A 68 -8.93 -12.01 14.88
CA GLU A 68 -9.65 -11.39 16.00
C GLU A 68 -9.07 -10.03 16.39
N ASN A 69 -7.75 -9.84 16.24
CA ASN A 69 -7.05 -8.58 16.47
C ASN A 69 -7.23 -7.54 15.34
N GLY A 70 -8.13 -7.79 14.38
CA GLY A 70 -8.41 -6.89 13.26
C GLY A 70 -7.41 -6.97 12.09
N GLN A 71 -6.32 -7.72 12.22
CA GLN A 71 -5.32 -7.88 11.15
C GLN A 71 -5.79 -8.85 10.06
N TYR A 72 -5.24 -8.71 8.86
CA TYR A 72 -5.46 -9.65 7.77
C TYR A 72 -4.29 -10.60 7.63
N GLN A 73 -4.59 -11.88 7.51
CA GLN A 73 -3.64 -12.93 7.14
C GLN A 73 -3.97 -13.40 5.73
N TYR A 74 -2.95 -13.61 4.92
CA TYR A 74 -3.08 -14.13 3.58
C TYR A 74 -2.50 -15.54 3.52
N GLU A 75 -3.27 -16.47 2.96
CA GLU A 75 -2.83 -17.84 2.71
C GLU A 75 -2.76 -18.06 1.21
N TYR A 76 -1.58 -18.48 0.72
CA TYR A 76 -1.30 -18.70 -0.70
C TYR A 76 -1.38 -20.20 -1.00
N LEU A 77 -2.36 -20.58 -1.82
CA LEU A 77 -2.52 -21.93 -2.35
C LEU A 77 -1.97 -21.95 -3.77
N ILE A 78 -0.75 -22.46 -3.91
CA ILE A 78 -0.04 -22.58 -5.18
C ILE A 78 -0.23 -24.00 -5.71
N ARG A 79 -0.54 -24.14 -6.99
CA ARG A 79 -0.81 -25.42 -7.63
C ARG A 79 0.01 -25.54 -8.90
N GLU A 80 0.49 -26.76 -9.16
CA GLU A 80 1.16 -27.08 -10.42
C GLU A 80 0.16 -27.34 -11.57
N ILE A 81 -1.04 -27.82 -11.23
CA ILE A 81 -2.16 -28.06 -12.13
C ILE A 81 -3.29 -27.09 -11.73
N PRO A 82 -3.92 -26.38 -12.67
CA PRO A 82 -4.89 -25.35 -12.34
C PRO A 82 -6.17 -25.94 -11.73
N GLU A 83 -6.80 -25.21 -10.81
CA GLU A 83 -8.00 -25.65 -10.07
C GLU A 83 -9.18 -26.05 -10.97
N LYS A 84 -9.25 -25.51 -12.19
CA LYS A 84 -10.32 -25.80 -13.17
C LYS A 84 -10.17 -27.16 -13.87
N ILE A 85 -9.01 -27.80 -13.74
CA ILE A 85 -8.75 -29.11 -14.33
C ILE A 85 -8.88 -30.13 -13.19
N GLU A 86 -10.01 -30.82 -13.15
CA GLU A 86 -10.05 -32.08 -12.42
C GLU A 86 -9.00 -33.00 -13.05
N PRO A 87 -8.05 -33.55 -12.28
CA PRO A 87 -7.16 -34.55 -12.84
C PRO A 87 -8.05 -35.70 -13.30
N GLU A 88 -8.14 -35.90 -14.62
CA GLU A 88 -8.72 -37.10 -15.19
C GLU A 88 -8.01 -38.27 -14.51
N TYR A 89 -8.72 -38.96 -13.63
CA TYR A 89 -8.36 -40.29 -13.23
C TYR A 89 -8.30 -41.09 -14.52
N GLN A 90 -7.09 -41.32 -15.04
CA GLN A 90 -6.88 -42.33 -16.05
C GLN A 90 -7.28 -43.66 -15.42
N LYS A 91 -8.55 -44.05 -15.60
CA LYS A 91 -8.98 -45.44 -15.48
C LYS A 91 -8.21 -46.21 -16.54
N GLY A 92 -7.01 -46.65 -16.19
CA GLY A 92 -6.23 -47.59 -16.98
C GLY A 92 -6.98 -48.91 -17.02
N TYR A 93 -7.58 -49.21 -18.17
CA TYR A 93 -7.88 -50.58 -18.55
C TYR A 93 -6.59 -51.40 -18.41
N SER A 94 -6.64 -52.47 -17.61
CA SER A 94 -5.49 -53.36 -17.40
C SER A 94 -5.14 -54.06 -18.71
N VAL A 95 -4.09 -53.59 -19.39
CA VAL A 95 -3.38 -54.37 -20.39
C VAL A 95 -2.00 -54.69 -19.83
N LYS A 96 -1.79 -55.99 -19.60
CA LYS A 96 -0.51 -56.60 -19.23
C LYS A 96 0.53 -56.25 -20.30
N GLY A 97 1.54 -55.44 -19.97
CA GLY A 97 2.69 -55.27 -20.87
C GLY A 97 3.64 -54.15 -20.48
N LYS A 98 4.85 -54.55 -20.06
CA LYS A 98 6.12 -53.79 -19.94
C LYS A 98 6.04 -52.39 -19.33
N SER A 99 6.57 -52.31 -18.11
CA SER A 99 6.79 -51.12 -17.31
C SER A 99 7.62 -50.05 -18.02
N GLU A 100 6.94 -49.08 -18.64
CA GLU A 100 7.41 -47.70 -18.58
C GLU A 100 6.84 -47.09 -17.30
N ARG A 101 7.71 -46.61 -16.42
CA ARG A 101 7.32 -46.01 -15.14
C ARG A 101 6.48 -44.77 -15.46
N GLY A 102 5.16 -44.93 -15.39
CA GLY A 102 4.21 -43.82 -15.38
C GLY A 102 4.66 -42.81 -14.34
N ILE A 103 4.86 -41.57 -14.78
CA ILE A 103 5.25 -40.45 -13.94
C ILE A 103 4.16 -40.31 -12.87
N GLN A 104 4.46 -40.72 -11.65
CA GLN A 104 3.65 -40.39 -10.49
C GLN A 104 3.68 -38.87 -10.36
N ILE A 105 2.56 -38.24 -10.69
CA ILE A 105 2.36 -36.80 -10.51
C ILE A 105 2.11 -36.61 -9.01
N ASN A 106 3.15 -36.18 -8.30
CA ASN A 106 3.05 -35.79 -6.91
C ASN A 106 2.37 -34.42 -6.87
N THR A 107 1.15 -34.36 -6.35
CA THR A 107 0.41 -33.10 -6.16
C THR A 107 1.05 -32.32 -5.02
N ASN A 108 2.14 -31.61 -5.30
CA ASN A 108 2.78 -30.70 -4.34
C ASN A 108 1.87 -29.50 -4.09
N LYS A 109 0.86 -29.69 -3.23
CA LYS A 109 0.10 -28.61 -2.61
C LYS A 109 0.96 -28.07 -1.48
N GLN A 110 1.75 -27.04 -1.75
CA GLN A 110 2.42 -26.29 -0.70
C GLN A 110 1.40 -25.39 -0.02
N ASN A 111 1.25 -25.53 1.30
CA ASN A 111 0.28 -24.75 2.07
C ASN A 111 1.09 -23.81 2.97
N THR A 112 1.13 -22.53 2.64
CA THR A 112 1.96 -21.58 3.39
C THR A 112 1.40 -21.33 4.78
N LYS A 113 2.21 -21.46 5.84
CA LYS A 113 1.82 -20.99 7.18
C LYS A 113 1.57 -19.49 7.12
N GLY A 114 0.47 -19.07 7.73
CA GLY A 114 -0.07 -17.72 7.66
C GLY A 114 0.97 -16.61 7.79
N GLN A 115 1.17 -15.85 6.72
CA GLN A 115 2.01 -14.65 6.74
C GLN A 115 1.24 -13.48 7.33
N ILE A 116 1.86 -12.83 8.31
CA ILE A 116 1.37 -11.60 8.90
C ILE A 116 1.93 -10.46 8.06
N ASP A 117 1.19 -10.07 7.04
CA ASP A 117 1.48 -8.85 6.31
C ASP A 117 0.71 -7.67 6.91
N LYS A 118 1.42 -6.55 6.96
CA LYS A 118 0.94 -5.23 7.36
C LYS A 118 -0.40 -4.88 6.69
N GLU A 119 -1.16 -4.04 7.38
CA GLU A 119 -2.42 -3.46 6.92
C GLU A 119 -2.45 -3.15 5.41
N ASP A 120 -3.59 -3.48 4.80
CA ASP A 120 -3.85 -3.45 3.36
C ASP A 120 -3.66 -2.03 2.78
N LYS A 121 -2.43 -1.70 2.38
CA LYS A 121 -2.06 -0.45 1.69
C LYS A 121 -2.85 -0.23 0.40
N SER A 122 -3.50 -1.24 -0.17
CA SER A 122 -4.14 -1.13 -1.49
C SER A 122 -5.40 -0.26 -1.52
N LYS A 123 -6.16 -0.19 -0.42
CA LYS A 123 -7.31 0.73 -0.29
C LYS A 123 -6.90 2.07 0.30
N LYS A 124 -5.98 2.09 1.29
CA LYS A 124 -5.39 3.33 1.82
C LYS A 124 -4.71 4.13 0.70
N SER A 125 -3.92 3.49 -0.17
CA SER A 125 -3.25 4.21 -1.27
C SER A 125 -4.19 4.83 -2.28
N SER A 126 -5.35 4.22 -2.56
CA SER A 126 -6.32 4.79 -3.51
C SER A 126 -6.99 6.03 -2.94
N PHE A 127 -7.40 5.97 -1.66
CA PHE A 127 -7.96 7.13 -0.97
C PHE A 127 -6.90 8.22 -0.80
N PHE A 128 -5.71 7.85 -0.30
CA PHE A 128 -4.59 8.76 -0.08
C PHE A 128 -4.12 9.41 -1.39
N ASN A 129 -4.08 8.68 -2.50
CA ASN A 129 -3.78 9.25 -3.81
C ASN A 129 -4.83 10.26 -4.28
N GLY A 130 -6.10 10.07 -3.92
CA GLY A 130 -7.19 11.01 -4.20
C GLY A 130 -7.22 12.24 -3.29
N LEU A 131 -6.38 12.29 -2.25
CA LEU A 131 -6.27 13.46 -1.38
C LEU A 131 -5.57 14.63 -2.08
N ASN A 132 -5.94 15.82 -1.64
CA ASN A 132 -5.27 17.06 -1.98
C ASN A 132 -3.77 17.00 -1.63
N SER A 133 -2.93 17.65 -2.42
CA SER A 133 -1.48 17.73 -2.17
C SER A 133 -1.16 18.39 -0.82
N LEU A 134 -1.96 19.36 -0.37
CA LEU A 134 -1.82 19.99 0.95
C LEU A 134 -2.13 19.00 2.09
N THR A 135 -3.16 18.17 1.94
CA THR A 135 -3.47 17.10 2.90
C THR A 135 -2.34 16.07 2.97
N LYS A 136 -1.78 15.69 1.80
CA LYS A 136 -0.62 14.80 1.73
C LYS A 136 0.61 15.42 2.40
N ALA A 137 0.76 16.75 2.31
CA ALA A 137 1.84 17.47 2.98
C ALA A 137 1.74 17.36 4.51
N LEU A 138 0.53 17.43 5.08
CA LEU A 138 0.34 17.25 6.54
C LEU A 138 0.86 15.89 7.03
N VAL A 139 0.60 14.83 6.27
CA VAL A 139 1.10 13.48 6.58
C VAL A 139 2.61 13.40 6.38
N LYS A 140 3.11 13.91 5.24
CA LYS A 140 4.54 13.90 4.91
C LYS A 140 5.39 14.58 5.99
N TYR A 141 4.90 15.68 6.56
CA TYR A 141 5.61 16.47 7.56
C TYR A 141 5.23 16.10 9.01
N GLY A 142 4.49 15.00 9.22
CA GLY A 142 4.25 14.44 10.55
C GLY A 142 3.22 15.20 11.41
N TYR A 143 2.40 16.07 10.81
CA TYR A 143 1.32 16.75 11.52
C TYR A 143 0.18 15.77 11.88
N THR A 144 -0.11 14.86 10.96
CA THR A 144 -1.09 13.77 11.10
C THR A 144 -0.52 12.51 10.44
N ASN A 145 -1.26 11.41 10.46
CA ASN A 145 -0.87 10.14 9.85
C ASN A 145 -1.93 9.68 8.83
N GLU A 146 -1.59 8.68 8.01
CA GLU A 146 -2.47 8.14 6.96
C GLU A 146 -3.76 7.49 7.53
N ASP A 147 -3.76 7.19 8.83
CA ASP A 147 -4.77 6.38 9.52
C ASP A 147 -5.68 7.25 10.38
N ASP A 148 -5.43 8.55 10.38
CA ASP A 148 -6.15 9.53 11.16
C ASP A 148 -7.57 9.68 10.60
N VAL A 149 -8.56 9.45 11.44
CA VAL A 149 -9.99 9.58 11.08
C VAL A 149 -10.29 11.02 10.65
N GLU A 150 -9.54 12.00 11.17
CA GLU A 150 -9.67 13.41 10.82
C GLU A 150 -9.01 13.77 9.49
N LEU A 151 -8.26 12.88 8.83
CA LEU A 151 -7.60 13.15 7.54
C LEU A 151 -8.61 13.62 6.46
N LEU A 152 -9.83 13.09 6.51
CA LEU A 152 -10.96 13.52 5.68
C LEU A 152 -11.38 14.97 5.96
N ASN A 153 -11.31 15.42 7.20
CA ASN A 153 -11.67 16.78 7.60
C ASN A 153 -10.65 17.78 7.06
N TYR A 154 -9.36 17.48 7.15
CA TYR A 154 -8.31 18.30 6.52
C TYR A 154 -8.48 18.37 5.00
N ASN A 155 -8.79 17.25 4.36
CA ASN A 155 -9.00 17.24 2.91
C ASN A 155 -10.19 18.10 2.46
N LYS A 156 -11.31 18.02 3.20
CA LYS A 156 -12.48 18.89 2.96
C LYS A 156 -12.14 20.36 3.19
N LEU A 157 -11.38 20.67 4.25
CA LEU A 157 -10.93 22.03 4.55
C LEU A 157 -10.08 22.59 3.40
N PHE A 158 -9.06 21.87 2.94
CA PHE A 158 -8.20 22.34 1.86
C PHE A 158 -8.93 22.48 0.53
N ASN A 159 -9.84 21.57 0.20
CA ASN A 159 -10.66 21.71 -1.01
C ASN A 159 -11.48 23.00 -0.97
N LYS A 160 -12.10 23.32 0.18
CA LYS A 160 -12.82 24.58 0.35
C LYS A 160 -11.88 25.79 0.24
N LEU A 161 -10.73 25.76 0.91
CA LEU A 161 -9.78 26.88 0.86
C LEU A 161 -9.24 27.13 -0.55
N LEU A 162 -9.07 26.09 -1.37
CA LEU A 162 -8.61 26.22 -2.75
C LEU A 162 -9.68 26.75 -3.71
N GLU A 163 -10.95 26.80 -3.30
CA GLU A 163 -12.00 27.52 -4.04
C GLU A 163 -11.87 29.05 -3.85
N GLU A 164 -11.28 29.49 -2.73
CA GLU A 164 -11.25 30.89 -2.30
C GLU A 164 -9.86 31.53 -2.38
N TYR A 165 -8.78 30.75 -2.28
CA TYR A 165 -7.40 31.23 -2.11
C TYR A 165 -6.39 30.54 -3.03
N ASN A 166 -5.27 31.21 -3.30
CA ASN A 166 -4.19 30.67 -4.13
C ASN A 166 -3.48 29.50 -3.42
N TYR A 167 -3.08 28.50 -4.21
CA TYR A 167 -2.35 27.34 -3.75
C TYR A 167 -0.99 27.70 -3.10
N GLU A 168 -0.28 28.69 -3.65
CA GLU A 168 1.04 29.11 -3.16
C GLU A 168 0.96 29.67 -1.73
N ASP A 169 -0.01 30.53 -1.45
CA ASP A 169 -0.22 31.06 -0.11
C ASP A 169 -0.59 29.94 0.88
N LEU A 170 -1.48 29.04 0.45
CA LEU A 170 -1.93 27.92 1.28
C LEU A 170 -0.80 26.94 1.59
N ILE A 171 0.11 26.66 0.65
CA ILE A 171 1.24 25.75 0.91
C ILE A 171 2.25 26.38 1.86
N ILE A 172 2.53 27.68 1.72
CA ILE A 172 3.41 28.44 2.61
C ILE A 172 2.85 28.43 4.03
N ILE A 173 1.59 28.83 4.19
CA ILE A 173 0.91 28.87 5.50
C ILE A 173 0.85 27.46 6.11
N THR A 174 0.53 26.45 5.32
CA THR A 174 0.49 25.05 5.79
C THR A 174 1.85 24.62 6.31
N TRP A 175 2.91 24.87 5.55
CA TRP A 175 4.27 24.50 5.95
C TRP A 175 4.72 25.23 7.22
N TYR A 176 4.39 26.52 7.36
CA TYR A 176 4.63 27.30 8.57
C TYR A 176 3.97 26.66 9.80
N ILE A 177 2.65 26.42 9.75
CA ILE A 177 1.90 25.85 10.87
C ILE A 177 2.44 24.47 11.25
N VAL A 178 2.68 23.62 10.24
CA VAL A 178 3.14 22.25 10.48
C VAL A 178 4.51 22.25 11.16
N ASN A 179 5.47 23.01 10.66
CA ASN A 179 6.80 23.07 11.28
C ASN A 179 6.74 23.61 12.70
N HIS A 180 5.95 24.65 12.94
CA HIS A 180 5.82 25.23 14.29
C HIS A 180 5.27 24.21 15.29
N VAL A 181 4.17 23.54 14.94
CA VAL A 181 3.49 22.59 15.85
C VAL A 181 4.30 21.30 16.03
N VAL A 182 4.87 20.76 14.95
CA VAL A 182 5.64 19.51 15.02
C VAL A 182 6.94 19.70 15.78
N LYS A 183 7.67 20.81 15.57
CA LYS A 183 8.90 21.13 16.33
C LYS A 183 8.63 21.29 17.83
N ARG A 184 7.46 21.82 18.19
CA ARG A 184 7.01 21.98 19.58
C ARG A 184 6.34 20.74 20.14
N ASN A 185 6.36 19.61 19.43
CA ASN A 185 5.75 18.35 19.85
C ASN A 185 4.26 18.48 20.20
N PHE A 186 3.50 19.24 19.40
CA PHE A 186 2.07 19.54 19.60
C PHE A 186 1.75 20.29 20.90
N LEU A 187 2.66 21.18 21.31
CA LEU A 187 2.41 22.17 22.35
C LEU A 187 2.04 23.52 21.73
N ASP A 188 1.04 24.18 22.29
CA ASP A 188 0.66 25.54 21.92
C ASP A 188 1.67 26.58 22.45
N GLU A 189 1.37 27.87 22.22
CA GLU A 189 2.20 29.00 22.64
C GLU A 189 2.42 29.05 24.16
N GLU A 190 1.43 28.61 24.93
CA GLU A 190 1.40 28.57 26.40
C GLU A 190 1.95 27.25 26.97
N SER A 191 2.47 26.36 26.12
CA SER A 191 2.95 25.02 26.45
C SER A 191 1.86 24.02 26.88
N ASN A 192 0.60 24.28 26.53
CA ASN A 192 -0.48 23.30 26.70
C ASN A 192 -0.48 22.30 25.54
N VAL A 193 -0.94 21.08 25.81
CA VAL A 193 -1.08 20.04 24.79
C VAL A 193 -2.23 20.38 23.86
N ILE A 194 -1.95 20.36 22.55
CA ILE A 194 -2.97 20.49 21.51
C ILE A 194 -3.69 19.15 21.36
N GLU A 195 -4.78 18.97 22.10
CA GLU A 195 -5.61 17.75 22.01
C GLU A 195 -6.36 17.69 20.68
N ASN A 196 -7.01 18.79 20.28
CA ASN A 196 -7.75 18.89 19.02
C ASN A 196 -6.87 19.46 17.91
N LYS A 197 -6.09 18.57 17.27
CA LYS A 197 -5.16 18.94 16.19
C LYS A 197 -5.87 19.57 15.00
N PHE A 198 -7.01 19.02 14.56
CA PHE A 198 -7.74 19.59 13.42
C PHE A 198 -8.29 20.98 13.74
N GLY A 199 -8.88 21.14 14.93
CA GLY A 199 -9.40 22.44 15.39
C GLY A 199 -8.31 23.49 15.46
N TYR A 200 -7.15 23.14 16.02
CA TYR A 200 -5.99 24.02 16.08
C TYR A 200 -5.48 24.40 14.69
N PHE A 201 -5.29 23.42 13.80
CA PHE A 201 -4.86 23.66 12.43
C PHE A 201 -5.83 24.60 11.69
N LYS A 202 -7.13 24.32 11.79
CA LYS A 202 -8.20 25.11 11.16
C LYS A 202 -8.16 26.57 11.64
N SER A 203 -8.07 26.80 12.95
CA SER A 203 -7.97 28.16 13.49
C SER A 203 -6.68 28.86 13.03
N SER A 204 -5.56 28.13 13.03
CA SER A 204 -4.26 28.65 12.63
C SER A 204 -4.21 29.04 11.15
N ILE A 205 -4.77 28.21 10.26
CA ILE A 205 -4.75 28.48 8.81
C ILE A 205 -5.60 29.69 8.49
N TYR A 206 -6.81 29.83 9.04
CA TYR A 206 -7.63 31.02 8.83
C TYR A 206 -6.98 32.28 9.38
N ASN A 207 -6.35 32.20 10.55
CA ASN A 207 -5.63 33.34 11.12
C ASN A 207 -4.47 33.79 10.20
N ASN A 208 -3.65 32.85 9.73
CA ASN A 208 -2.53 33.17 8.85
C ASN A 208 -2.97 33.63 7.46
N ILE A 209 -4.04 33.05 6.89
CA ILE A 209 -4.64 33.53 5.64
C ILE A 209 -5.03 35.00 5.77
N ASN A 210 -5.70 35.36 6.87
CA ASN A 210 -6.06 36.76 7.13
C ASN A 210 -4.83 37.67 7.26
N LYS A 211 -3.71 37.17 7.79
CA LYS A 211 -2.47 37.96 7.91
C LYS A 211 -1.80 38.15 6.54
N VAL A 212 -1.71 37.09 5.74
CA VAL A 212 -1.11 37.12 4.39
C VAL A 212 -1.95 37.98 3.44
N ILE A 213 -3.27 37.82 3.42
CA ILE A 213 -4.17 38.57 2.50
C ILE A 213 -4.24 40.06 2.85
N ASN A 214 -4.13 40.41 4.13
CA ASN A 214 -4.08 41.82 4.53
C ASN A 214 -2.66 42.42 4.42
N ASN A 215 -1.71 41.75 3.74
CA ASN A 215 -0.30 42.15 3.60
C ASN A 215 0.39 42.48 4.93
N LYS A 216 -0.04 41.89 6.04
CA LYS A 216 0.55 42.14 7.37
C LYS A 216 1.87 41.40 7.59
N ILE A 217 2.20 40.47 6.69
CA ILE A 217 3.36 39.59 6.84
C ILE A 217 3.93 39.26 5.46
N GLU A 218 5.25 39.39 5.31
CA GLU A 218 6.00 38.92 4.14
C GLU A 218 6.72 37.60 4.47
N TRP A 219 6.78 36.67 3.52
CA TRP A 219 7.51 35.43 3.71
C TRP A 219 9.03 35.67 3.66
N ASP A 220 9.75 35.25 4.71
CA ASP A 220 11.20 35.25 4.72
C ASP A 220 11.72 33.92 4.14
N TYR A 221 12.20 34.00 2.90
CA TYR A 221 12.78 32.85 2.21
C TYR A 221 14.13 32.39 2.79
N ASP A 222 14.83 33.26 3.53
CA ASP A 222 16.14 32.97 4.12
C ASP A 222 15.99 32.21 5.45
N PHE A 223 14.99 32.56 6.26
CA PHE A 223 14.75 31.92 7.56
C PHE A 223 13.69 30.82 7.54
N GLY A 224 12.89 30.72 6.46
CA GLY A 224 11.76 29.80 6.42
C GLY A 224 10.71 30.13 7.48
N TRP A 225 10.53 31.42 7.73
CA TRP A 225 9.59 31.97 8.70
C TRP A 225 8.96 33.24 8.09
N PHE A 226 7.92 33.75 8.72
CA PHE A 226 7.33 35.02 8.34
C PHE A 226 8.21 36.17 8.84
N LYS A 227 8.48 37.21 8.05
CA LYS A 227 9.16 38.42 8.54
C LYS A 227 8.28 39.03 9.63
N ASP A 228 8.71 38.96 10.88
CA ASP A 228 8.04 39.65 11.97
C ASP A 228 8.23 41.17 11.78
N GLU A 229 7.16 41.96 11.95
CA GLU A 229 7.20 43.43 12.00
C GLU A 229 7.98 43.99 13.22
N PHE A 230 8.75 43.16 13.95
CA PHE A 230 9.38 43.51 15.22
C PHE A 230 10.90 43.39 15.26
N GLU A 231 11.58 43.69 14.15
CA GLU A 231 12.98 44.15 14.22
C GLU A 231 13.07 45.60 13.75
N ILE A 232 12.77 46.51 14.68
CA ILE A 232 13.27 47.90 14.67
C ILE A 232 14.62 47.91 15.38
#